data_AF-A0A953ECR5-F1
#
_entry.id   AF-A0A953ECR5-F1
#
_cell.length_a   1.000
_cell.length_b   1.000
_cell.length_c   1.000
_cell.angle_alpha   90.00
_cell.angle_beta   90.00
_cell.angle_gamma   90.00
#
_symmetry.space_group_name_H-M   'P 1'
#
loop_
_entity.id
_entity.type
_entity.pdbx_description
1 polymer ?
#
loop_
_entity_poly.entity_id
_entity_poly.type
_entity_poly.pdbx_seq_one_letter_code
_entity_poly.pdbx_strand_id
1 'polypeptide(L)'
;MHDTAPLPAHPAPWPALPAAEAGFDPAALAAAVGFAEAHETPWPRDLRAHIEAGHFEPPPHNAILGPVAPRGAPNGLILRHGRLVARWGDTRQVDMTFSVAKSYLAILAGLAVADGLIPDLDVPVRETVDDGGFEGPQNSGITWRHLLQNTSEWEGTLFCKSDAIDRGRNLGTEGQGKKRMERPLRAPGTYW
;
A
#
# COMPACT_ATOMS: atom_id res chain seq x y z
N MET A 1 -2.00 30.28 12.68
CA MET A 1 -1.34 29.15 13.38
C MET A 1 -2.42 28.11 13.60
N HIS A 2 -2.44 27.01 12.83
CA HIS A 2 -3.48 26.00 13.02
C HIS A 2 -3.19 25.26 14.33
N ASP A 3 -4.16 25.25 15.25
CA ASP A 3 -4.09 24.54 16.53
C ASP A 3 -4.13 23.02 16.26
N THR A 4 -2.97 22.46 15.93
CA THR A 4 -2.82 21.01 15.79
C THR A 4 -2.74 20.42 17.19
N ALA A 5 -3.69 19.55 17.54
CA ALA A 5 -3.56 18.75 18.75
C ALA A 5 -2.23 17.98 18.70
N PRO A 6 -1.47 17.90 19.81
CA PRO A 6 -0.35 16.98 19.87
C PRO A 6 -0.85 15.54 19.62
N LEU A 7 -0.07 14.76 18.87
CA LEU A 7 -0.36 13.35 18.64
C LEU A 7 -0.43 12.63 20.00
N PRO A 8 -1.52 11.91 20.32
CA PRO A 8 -1.61 11.17 21.57
C PRO A 8 -0.56 10.06 21.60
N ALA A 9 0.14 9.89 22.72
CA ALA A 9 1.04 8.77 22.90
C ALA A 9 0.23 7.47 22.92
N HIS A 10 0.65 6.45 22.17
CA HIS A 10 0.00 5.13 22.23
C HIS A 10 0.06 4.58 23.66
N PRO A 11 -1.04 4.05 24.24
CA PRO A 11 -2.32 3.71 23.60
C PRO A 11 -3.45 4.75 23.79
N ALA A 12 -3.13 6.00 24.17
CA ALA A 12 -4.15 7.01 24.44
C ALA A 12 -5.04 7.29 23.22
N PRO A 13 -6.37 7.44 23.40
CA PRO A 13 -7.27 7.73 22.30
C PRO A 13 -7.05 9.16 21.79
N TRP A 14 -7.40 9.37 20.51
CA TRP A 14 -7.47 10.70 19.93
C TRP A 14 -8.50 11.58 20.67
N PRO A 15 -8.16 12.83 21.01
CA PRO A 15 -9.13 13.75 21.60
C PRO A 15 -10.27 14.01 20.61
N ALA A 16 -11.51 13.86 21.05
CA ALA A 16 -12.68 14.09 20.22
C ALA A 16 -13.00 15.59 20.11
N LEU A 17 -13.58 16.01 18.98
CA LEU A 17 -14.12 17.34 18.76
C LEU A 17 -15.43 17.23 17.97
N PRO A 18 -16.54 17.87 18.43
CA PRO A 18 -17.78 17.86 17.68
C PRO A 18 -17.62 18.39 16.25
N ALA A 19 -18.36 17.82 15.31
CA ALA A 19 -18.26 18.16 13.88
C ALA A 19 -18.35 19.68 13.60
N ALA A 20 -19.33 20.35 14.20
CA ALA A 20 -19.54 21.79 14.03
C ALA A 20 -18.35 22.62 14.56
N GLU A 21 -17.82 22.27 15.73
CA GLU A 21 -16.65 22.93 16.32
C GLU A 21 -15.37 22.65 15.54
N ALA A 22 -15.29 21.45 14.96
CA ALA A 22 -14.29 21.08 14.00
C ALA A 22 -14.55 21.69 12.61
N GLY A 23 -15.49 22.64 12.45
CA GLY A 23 -15.75 23.37 11.21
C GLY A 23 -16.30 22.53 10.05
N PHE A 24 -16.96 21.41 10.35
CA PHE A 24 -17.74 20.64 9.39
C PHE A 24 -19.23 20.97 9.53
N ASP A 25 -19.98 20.84 8.43
CA ASP A 25 -21.43 20.69 8.52
C ASP A 25 -21.74 19.30 9.11
N PRO A 26 -22.40 19.20 10.29
CA PRO A 26 -22.68 17.92 10.92
C PRO A 26 -23.54 16.98 10.07
N ALA A 27 -24.51 17.51 9.32
CA ALA A 27 -25.41 16.71 8.50
C ALA A 27 -24.67 16.17 7.27
N ALA A 28 -23.85 17.00 6.63
CA ALA A 28 -23.03 16.57 5.49
C ALA A 28 -21.99 15.52 5.91
N LEU A 29 -21.34 15.69 7.07
CA LEU A 29 -20.39 14.71 7.60
C LEU A 29 -21.07 13.38 7.93
N ALA A 30 -22.23 13.43 8.57
CA ALA A 30 -23.02 12.22 8.86
C ALA A 30 -23.45 11.50 7.56
N ALA A 31 -23.85 12.25 6.53
CA ALA A 31 -24.18 11.68 5.23
C ALA A 31 -22.97 11.00 4.56
N ALA A 32 -21.78 11.60 4.65
CA ALA A 32 -20.54 11.00 4.13
C ALA A 32 -20.16 9.70 4.87
N VAL A 33 -20.32 9.67 6.20
CA VAL A 33 -20.12 8.45 7.00
C VAL A 33 -21.12 7.37 6.60
N GLY A 34 -22.41 7.70 6.52
CA GLY A 34 -23.44 6.75 6.09
C GLY A 34 -23.22 6.23 4.67
N PHE A 35 -22.70 7.08 3.76
CA PHE A 35 -22.29 6.64 2.43
C PHE A 35 -21.15 5.60 2.51
N ALA A 36 -20.10 5.86 3.29
CA ALA A 36 -18.98 4.92 3.44
C ALA A 36 -19.41 3.59 4.06
N GLU A 37 -20.31 3.60 5.03
CA GLU A 37 -20.88 2.38 5.65
C GLU A 37 -21.73 1.57 4.66
N ALA A 38 -22.49 2.24 3.79
CA ALA A 38 -23.38 1.58 2.83
C ALA A 38 -22.66 1.05 1.57
N HIS A 39 -21.45 1.53 1.27
CA HIS A 39 -20.70 1.19 0.04
C HIS A 39 -19.46 0.37 0.33
N GLU A 40 -19.66 -0.77 0.99
CA GLU A 40 -18.58 -1.71 1.26
C GLU A 40 -18.09 -2.46 -0.01
N THR A 41 -16.86 -2.96 0.02
CA THR A 41 -16.37 -3.92 -0.97
C THR A 41 -17.25 -5.18 -1.03
N PRO A 42 -17.56 -5.71 -2.24
CA PRO A 42 -18.26 -6.97 -2.38
C PRO A 42 -17.40 -8.19 -2.01
N TRP A 43 -16.13 -7.99 -1.64
CA TRP A 43 -15.23 -9.08 -1.27
C TRP A 43 -15.74 -9.84 -0.04
N PRO A 44 -15.61 -11.17 -0.02
CA PRO A 44 -16.00 -11.96 1.14
C PRO A 44 -15.14 -11.62 2.36
N ARG A 45 -15.61 -12.00 3.55
CA ARG A 45 -14.84 -11.84 4.80
C ARG A 45 -13.61 -12.75 4.83
N ASP A 46 -13.75 -13.97 4.29
CA ASP A 46 -12.65 -14.91 4.13
C ASP A 46 -11.76 -14.51 2.94
N LEU A 47 -10.74 -13.70 3.25
CA LEU A 47 -9.77 -13.25 2.26
C LEU A 47 -8.86 -14.38 1.77
N ARG A 48 -8.62 -15.42 2.58
CA ARG A 48 -7.80 -16.56 2.17
C ARG A 48 -8.49 -17.30 1.04
N ALA A 49 -9.75 -17.70 1.25
CA ALA A 49 -10.54 -18.36 0.22
C ALA A 49 -10.67 -17.49 -1.04
N HIS A 50 -10.80 -16.17 -0.88
CA HIS A 50 -10.88 -15.24 -2.02
C HIS A 50 -9.60 -15.23 -2.87
N ILE A 51 -8.43 -15.19 -2.23
CA ILE A 51 -7.13 -15.23 -2.92
C ILE A 51 -6.90 -16.62 -3.55
N GLU A 52 -7.21 -17.69 -2.82
CA GLU A 52 -7.06 -19.07 -3.29
C GLU A 52 -8.00 -19.40 -4.45
N ALA A 53 -9.17 -18.76 -4.53
CA ALA A 53 -10.07 -18.82 -5.69
C ALA A 53 -9.52 -18.12 -6.95
N GLY A 54 -8.37 -17.44 -6.81
CA GLY A 54 -7.63 -16.87 -7.92
C GLY A 54 -8.07 -15.48 -8.35
N HIS A 55 -8.65 -14.69 -7.43
CA HIS A 55 -9.15 -13.34 -7.72
C HIS A 55 -8.09 -12.43 -8.36
N PHE A 56 -6.85 -12.47 -7.84
CA PHE A 56 -5.75 -11.65 -8.37
C PHE A 56 -4.94 -12.36 -9.45
N GLU A 57 -4.65 -13.63 -9.24
CA GLU A 57 -3.88 -14.50 -10.13
C GLU A 57 -4.44 -15.93 -10.07
N PRO A 58 -4.33 -16.75 -11.12
CA PRO A 58 -4.63 -18.17 -11.04
C PRO A 58 -3.47 -18.97 -10.38
N PRO A 59 -3.71 -20.22 -9.96
CA PRO A 59 -2.64 -21.14 -9.60
C PRO A 59 -1.60 -21.32 -10.72
N PRO A 60 -0.29 -21.47 -10.39
CA PRO A 60 0.28 -21.51 -9.04
C PRO A 60 0.59 -20.11 -8.45
N HIS A 61 0.40 -19.03 -9.21
CA HIS A 61 0.83 -17.67 -8.84
C HIS A 61 0.01 -17.05 -7.70
N ASN A 62 -1.16 -17.61 -7.40
CA ASN A 62 -2.01 -17.24 -6.27
C ASN A 62 -1.53 -17.76 -4.91
N ALA A 63 -0.42 -18.51 -4.87
CA ALA A 63 0.13 -19.03 -3.63
C ALA A 63 0.37 -17.90 -2.60
N ILE A 64 -0.32 -18.01 -1.47
CA ILE A 64 -0.24 -17.08 -0.35
C ILE A 64 1.12 -17.21 0.33
N LEU A 65 1.78 -16.07 0.54
CA LEU A 65 3.02 -15.99 1.31
C LEU A 65 2.73 -15.23 2.60
N GLY A 66 2.95 -15.89 3.74
CA GLY A 66 2.74 -15.32 5.06
C GLY A 66 1.27 -15.35 5.56
N PRO A 67 1.00 -14.68 6.69
CA PRO A 67 -0.31 -14.69 7.32
C PRO A 67 -1.38 -13.98 6.47
N VAL A 68 -2.59 -14.54 6.48
CA VAL A 68 -3.80 -13.90 5.93
C VAL A 68 -4.88 -14.01 6.99
N ALA A 69 -5.45 -12.86 7.35
CA ALA A 69 -6.55 -12.76 8.28
C ALA A 69 -7.86 -12.44 7.53
N PRO A 70 -9.03 -12.86 8.05
CA PRO A 70 -10.31 -12.38 7.57
C PRO A 70 -10.42 -10.85 7.72
N ARG A 71 -11.15 -10.20 6.81
CA ARG A 71 -11.47 -8.77 6.96
C ARG A 71 -12.71 -8.58 7.86
N GLY A 72 -12.73 -7.52 8.64
CA GLY A 72 -13.88 -7.05 9.40
C GLY A 72 -14.84 -6.19 8.57
N ALA A 73 -15.90 -5.73 9.23
CA ALA A 73 -16.93 -4.80 8.73
C ALA A 73 -16.30 -3.46 8.28
N PRO A 74 -16.98 -2.67 7.41
CA PRO A 74 -16.42 -1.40 6.98
C PRO A 74 -16.32 -0.49 8.21
N ASN A 75 -15.14 0.09 8.40
CA ASN A 75 -14.82 0.92 9.55
C ASN A 75 -13.91 2.07 9.11
N GLY A 76 -13.90 3.14 9.89
CA GLY A 76 -13.07 4.29 9.59
C GLY A 76 -13.20 5.41 10.61
N LEU A 77 -12.32 6.39 10.46
CA LEU A 77 -12.29 7.58 11.29
C LEU A 77 -11.88 8.79 10.46
N ILE A 78 -12.34 9.96 10.89
CA ILE A 78 -11.97 11.25 10.30
C ILE A 78 -11.31 12.08 11.41
N LEU A 79 -10.05 12.46 11.16
CA LEU A 79 -9.31 13.39 12.00
C LEU A 79 -9.24 14.76 11.33
N ARG A 80 -9.39 15.82 12.12
CA ARG A 80 -9.05 17.20 11.70
C ARG A 80 -8.15 17.83 12.75
N HIS A 81 -6.96 18.27 12.34
CA HIS A 81 -5.96 18.87 13.23
C HIS A 81 -5.66 18.02 14.48
N GLY A 82 -5.56 16.69 14.32
CA GLY A 82 -5.31 15.77 15.43
C GLY A 82 -6.51 15.54 16.35
N ARG A 83 -7.71 16.00 15.99
CA ARG A 83 -8.96 15.71 16.72
C ARG A 83 -9.83 14.72 15.98
N LEU A 84 -10.41 13.77 16.70
CA LEU A 84 -11.39 12.82 16.17
C LEU A 84 -12.75 13.49 16.00
N VAL A 85 -13.25 13.53 14.77
CA VAL A 85 -14.51 14.22 14.43
C VAL A 85 -15.62 13.25 14.06
N ALA A 86 -15.27 12.13 13.44
CA ALA A 86 -16.19 11.03 13.18
C ALA A 86 -15.47 9.69 13.25
N ARG A 87 -16.21 8.64 13.62
CA ARG A 87 -15.76 7.26 13.65
C ARG A 87 -16.95 6.34 13.41
N TRP A 88 -16.76 5.29 12.64
CA TRP A 88 -17.76 4.24 12.39
C TRP A 88 -17.11 2.87 12.34
N GLY A 89 -17.90 1.83 12.57
CA GLY A 89 -17.43 0.44 12.66
C GLY A 89 -16.40 0.20 13.78
N ASP A 90 -15.74 -0.96 13.73
CA ASP A 90 -14.67 -1.33 14.65
C ASP A 90 -13.30 -0.93 14.09
N THR A 91 -12.83 0.28 14.43
CA THR A 91 -11.50 0.77 14.02
C THR A 91 -10.34 0.12 14.75
N ARG A 92 -10.58 -0.87 15.62
CA ARG A 92 -9.53 -1.66 16.27
C ARG A 92 -9.35 -3.04 15.64
N GLN A 93 -10.19 -3.39 14.67
CA GLN A 93 -10.03 -4.58 13.86
C GLN A 93 -8.67 -4.55 13.13
N VAL A 94 -7.96 -5.68 13.16
CA VAL A 94 -6.72 -5.86 12.39
C VAL A 94 -7.08 -6.41 11.02
N ASP A 95 -7.15 -5.53 10.03
CA ASP A 95 -7.48 -5.86 8.64
C ASP A 95 -6.25 -5.96 7.74
N MET A 96 -6.34 -6.78 6.69
CA MET A 96 -5.35 -6.80 5.61
C MET A 96 -5.43 -5.49 4.83
N THR A 97 -4.43 -4.62 4.94
CA THR A 97 -4.42 -3.30 4.29
C THR A 97 -3.84 -3.29 2.87
N PHE A 98 -3.40 -4.45 2.36
CA PHE A 98 -2.80 -4.62 1.03
C PHE A 98 -1.75 -3.53 0.71
N SER A 99 -1.94 -2.75 -0.35
CA SER A 99 -0.94 -1.78 -0.83
C SER A 99 -0.69 -0.59 0.09
N VAL A 100 -1.47 -0.37 1.17
CA VAL A 100 -1.09 0.58 2.24
C VAL A 100 0.30 0.23 2.81
N ALA A 101 0.70 -1.05 2.76
CA ALA A 101 2.03 -1.49 3.15
C ALA A 101 3.17 -0.69 2.47
N LYS A 102 2.97 -0.24 1.22
CA LYS A 102 3.96 0.55 0.48
C LYS A 102 4.25 1.90 1.12
N SER A 103 3.24 2.51 1.76
CA SER A 103 3.40 3.77 2.49
C SER A 103 4.31 3.59 3.71
N TYR A 104 4.20 2.47 4.43
CA TYR A 104 5.12 2.15 5.52
C TYR A 104 6.54 1.92 5.01
N LEU A 105 6.70 1.22 3.88
CA LEU A 105 8.02 1.05 3.24
C LEU A 105 8.63 2.40 2.82
N ALA A 106 7.83 3.33 2.30
CA ALA A 106 8.31 4.67 1.97
C ALA A 106 8.78 5.46 3.20
N ILE A 107 8.08 5.36 4.34
CA ILE A 107 8.51 5.95 5.61
C ILE A 107 9.83 5.31 6.07
N LEU A 108 9.94 3.99 6.04
CA LEU A 108 11.16 3.27 6.42
C LEU A 108 12.35 3.65 5.52
N ALA A 109 12.13 3.84 4.22
CA ALA A 109 13.17 4.34 3.32
C ALA A 109 13.62 5.75 3.70
N GLY A 110 12.68 6.64 4.06
CA GLY A 110 13.01 7.99 4.56
C GLY A 110 13.83 7.96 5.86
N LEU A 111 13.52 7.04 6.78
CA LEU A 111 14.33 6.83 7.99
C LEU A 111 15.71 6.28 7.65
N ALA A 112 15.81 5.31 6.73
CA ALA A 112 17.09 4.77 6.28
C ALA A 112 17.99 5.82 5.61
N VAL A 113 17.41 6.80 4.90
CA VAL A 113 18.15 7.98 4.40
C VAL A 113 18.63 8.85 5.57
N ALA A 114 17.75 9.16 6.53
CA ALA A 114 18.11 9.98 7.68
C ALA A 114 19.23 9.34 8.54
N ASP A 115 19.24 8.01 8.63
CA ASP A 115 20.24 7.23 9.36
C ASP A 115 21.51 6.95 8.53
N GLY A 116 21.57 7.37 7.26
CA GLY A 116 22.72 7.17 6.38
C GLY A 116 22.89 5.75 5.83
N LEU A 117 21.89 4.88 5.97
CA LEU A 117 21.86 3.53 5.40
C LEU A 117 21.59 3.55 3.89
N ILE A 118 20.81 4.53 3.43
CA ILE A 118 20.65 4.89 2.01
C ILE A 118 21.36 6.23 1.82
N PRO A 119 22.57 6.25 1.24
CA PRO A 119 23.39 7.47 1.19
C PRO A 119 22.83 8.52 0.23
N ASP A 120 22.21 8.09 -0.87
CA ASP A 120 21.52 8.94 -1.84
C ASP A 120 20.40 8.11 -2.51
N LEU A 121 19.35 8.77 -3.01
CA LEU A 121 18.29 8.07 -3.75
C LEU A 121 18.69 7.72 -5.17
N ASP A 122 19.69 8.42 -5.72
CA ASP A 122 20.17 8.27 -7.09
C ASP A 122 21.36 7.30 -7.21
N VAL A 123 21.86 6.74 -6.10
CA VAL A 123 22.80 5.62 -6.19
C VAL A 123 22.09 4.31 -6.52
N PRO A 124 22.74 3.41 -7.30
CA PRO A 124 22.26 2.05 -7.51
C PRO A 124 22.02 1.29 -6.20
N VAL A 125 20.91 0.55 -6.13
CA VAL A 125 20.53 -0.22 -4.92
C VAL A 125 21.60 -1.24 -4.54
N ARG A 126 22.27 -1.82 -5.55
CA ARG A 126 23.37 -2.78 -5.39
C ARG A 126 24.57 -2.27 -4.58
N GLU A 127 24.72 -0.96 -4.40
CA GLU A 127 25.80 -0.41 -3.56
C GLU A 127 25.54 -0.65 -2.06
N THR A 128 24.29 -0.92 -1.70
CA THR A 128 23.83 -1.07 -0.32
C THR A 128 23.15 -2.42 -0.04
N VAL A 129 22.79 -3.17 -1.08
CA VAL A 129 22.09 -4.45 -0.99
C VAL A 129 22.82 -5.49 -1.86
N ASP A 130 23.29 -6.57 -1.25
CA ASP A 130 24.03 -7.66 -1.89
C ASP A 130 23.28 -9.00 -1.76
N ASP A 131 22.04 -9.03 -2.24
CA ASP A 131 21.21 -10.25 -2.29
C ASP A 131 21.20 -10.90 -3.69
N GLY A 132 21.99 -10.35 -4.62
CA GLY A 132 22.04 -10.75 -6.03
C GLY A 132 20.88 -10.25 -6.89
N GLY A 133 19.85 -9.63 -6.31
CA GLY A 133 18.65 -9.16 -7.03
C GLY A 133 18.90 -7.95 -7.94
N PHE A 134 20.02 -7.26 -7.76
CA PHE A 134 20.40 -6.07 -8.52
C PHE A 134 21.66 -6.27 -9.38
N GLU A 135 21.99 -7.52 -9.70
CA GLU A 135 23.08 -7.85 -10.62
C GLU A 135 22.63 -7.88 -12.09
N GLY A 136 23.60 -7.83 -13.00
CA GLY A 136 23.37 -7.97 -14.45
C GLY A 136 22.93 -6.68 -15.16
N PRO A 137 22.78 -6.73 -16.51
CA PRO A 137 22.62 -5.53 -17.34
C PRO A 137 21.34 -4.73 -17.05
N GLN A 138 20.22 -5.39 -16.77
CA GLN A 138 18.94 -4.72 -16.53
C GLN A 138 18.87 -4.10 -15.13
N ASN A 139 19.18 -4.89 -14.09
CA ASN A 139 18.91 -4.48 -12.71
C ASN A 139 20.03 -3.63 -12.08
N SER A 140 21.26 -3.69 -12.60
CA SER A 140 22.41 -2.99 -11.98
C SER A 140 22.32 -1.48 -12.01
N GLY A 141 21.53 -0.90 -12.91
CA GLY A 141 21.26 0.54 -12.98
C GLY A 141 20.04 1.00 -12.18
N ILE A 142 19.37 0.11 -11.45
CA ILE A 142 18.19 0.47 -10.65
C ILE A 142 18.64 1.21 -9.40
N THR A 143 18.15 2.44 -9.23
CA THR A 143 18.40 3.28 -8.07
C THR A 143 17.26 3.15 -7.04
N TRP A 144 17.51 3.62 -5.82
CA TRP A 144 16.47 3.70 -4.80
C TRP A 144 15.29 4.57 -5.25
N ARG A 145 15.54 5.67 -5.97
CA ARG A 145 14.50 6.51 -6.58
C ARG A 145 13.60 5.71 -7.51
N HIS A 146 14.18 4.87 -8.38
CA HIS A 146 13.40 4.05 -9.30
C HIS A 146 12.45 3.08 -8.58
N LEU A 147 12.90 2.46 -7.48
CA LEU A 147 12.03 1.60 -6.66
C LEU A 147 10.91 2.39 -6.00
N LEU A 148 11.23 3.53 -5.37
CA LEU A 148 10.26 4.37 -4.66
C LEU A 148 9.22 5.02 -5.60
N GLN A 149 9.57 5.18 -6.87
CA GLN A 149 8.68 5.74 -7.90
C GLN A 149 8.02 4.69 -8.78
N ASN A 150 8.27 3.39 -8.55
CA ASN A 150 7.77 2.28 -9.36
C ASN A 150 8.16 2.37 -10.86
N THR A 151 9.38 2.81 -11.16
CA THR A 151 9.89 2.98 -12.53
C THR A 151 11.13 2.12 -12.81
N SER A 152 11.41 1.11 -11.99
CA SER A 152 12.67 0.36 -12.06
C SER A 152 12.80 -0.57 -13.25
N GLU A 153 11.67 -1.08 -13.77
CA GLU A 153 11.68 -2.21 -14.70
C GLU A 153 12.56 -3.37 -14.22
N TRP A 154 12.51 -3.62 -12.91
CA TRP A 154 13.20 -4.76 -12.28
C TRP A 154 12.71 -6.07 -12.90
N GLU A 155 13.66 -6.97 -13.22
CA GLU A 155 13.37 -8.31 -13.72
C GLU A 155 13.94 -9.40 -12.81
N GLY A 156 13.26 -10.54 -12.74
CA GLY A 156 13.74 -11.69 -12.00
C GLY A 156 12.64 -12.46 -11.29
N THR A 157 13.03 -13.15 -10.22
CA THR A 157 12.11 -13.92 -9.38
C THR A 157 12.32 -13.59 -7.92
N LEU A 158 11.24 -13.17 -7.24
CA LEU A 158 11.22 -12.96 -5.78
C LEU A 158 10.17 -13.86 -5.15
N PHE A 159 10.55 -14.54 -4.07
CA PHE A 159 9.66 -15.46 -3.35
C PHE A 159 8.96 -16.48 -4.25
N CYS A 160 9.74 -17.09 -5.16
CA CYS A 160 9.26 -18.05 -6.17
C CYS A 160 8.23 -17.48 -7.17
N LYS A 161 8.11 -16.16 -7.28
CA LYS A 161 7.25 -15.47 -8.24
C LYS A 161 8.10 -14.66 -9.20
N SER A 162 7.96 -14.94 -10.50
CA SER A 162 8.61 -14.16 -11.56
C SER A 162 7.93 -12.80 -11.70
N ASP A 163 8.70 -11.76 -11.98
CA ASP A 163 8.20 -10.41 -12.32
C ASP A 163 7.18 -10.42 -13.48
N ALA A 164 7.24 -11.43 -14.35
CA ALA A 164 6.33 -11.58 -15.48
C ALA A 164 4.85 -11.56 -15.07
N ILE A 165 4.50 -11.94 -13.83
CA ILE A 165 3.12 -11.91 -13.36
C ILE A 165 2.52 -10.49 -13.33
N ASP A 166 3.36 -9.47 -13.14
CA ASP A 166 2.93 -8.07 -13.09
C ASP A 166 2.91 -7.39 -14.47
N ARG A 167 3.50 -8.02 -15.49
CA ARG A 167 3.56 -7.46 -16.85
C ARG A 167 2.19 -7.40 -17.50
N GLY A 168 1.83 -6.25 -18.07
CA GLY A 168 0.56 -6.03 -18.75
C GLY A 168 -0.63 -5.85 -17.79
N ARG A 169 -0.38 -5.66 -16.49
CA ARG A 169 -1.44 -5.40 -15.51
C ARG A 169 -2.18 -4.10 -15.85
N ASN A 170 -3.50 -4.19 -15.91
CA ASN A 170 -4.40 -3.05 -16.04
C ASN A 170 -5.29 -2.98 -14.79
N LEU A 171 -5.20 -1.87 -14.06
CA LEU A 171 -5.97 -1.68 -12.82
C LEU A 171 -7.48 -1.49 -13.07
N GLY A 172 -7.87 -1.02 -14.26
CA GLY A 172 -9.28 -0.88 -14.64
C GLY A 172 -9.99 -2.20 -14.90
N THR A 173 -9.24 -3.30 -15.06
CA THR A 173 -9.77 -4.66 -15.31
C THR A 173 -9.09 -5.69 -14.42
N GLU A 174 -8.78 -5.30 -13.18
CA GLU A 174 -8.09 -6.16 -12.22
C GLU A 174 -8.77 -7.54 -12.08
N GLY A 175 -7.98 -8.61 -12.14
CA GLY A 175 -8.47 -10.00 -12.16
C GLY A 175 -8.98 -10.50 -13.53
N GLN A 176 -9.16 -9.63 -14.53
CA GLN A 176 -9.72 -9.99 -15.84
C GLN A 176 -8.84 -9.58 -17.05
N GLY A 177 -7.81 -8.76 -16.85
CA GLY A 177 -6.88 -8.33 -17.90
C GLY A 177 -5.87 -9.39 -18.33
N LYS A 178 -5.38 -9.27 -19.58
CA LYS A 178 -4.28 -10.10 -20.10
C LYS A 178 -2.97 -9.71 -19.39
N LYS A 179 -2.45 -10.62 -18.55
CA LYS A 179 -1.16 -10.49 -17.86
C LYS A 179 -0.07 -11.30 -18.56
N ARG A 180 1.17 -11.22 -18.04
CA ARG A 180 2.34 -11.96 -18.55
C ARG A 180 2.62 -11.64 -20.01
N MET A 181 2.44 -10.38 -20.38
CA MET A 181 2.79 -9.92 -21.72
C MET A 181 4.31 -9.80 -21.84
N GLU A 182 4.87 -10.57 -22.75
CA GLU A 182 6.28 -10.41 -23.13
C GLU A 182 6.48 -9.08 -23.82
N ARG A 183 7.45 -8.32 -23.32
CA ARG A 183 7.94 -7.10 -23.94
C ARG A 183 9.41 -6.93 -23.63
N PRO A 184 10.19 -6.31 -24.52
CA PRO A 184 11.50 -5.80 -24.15
C PRO A 184 11.36 -4.81 -22.98
N LEU A 185 12.20 -4.99 -21.96
CA LEU A 185 12.35 -4.02 -20.89
C LEU A 185 13.04 -2.78 -21.45
N ARG A 186 12.73 -1.60 -20.89
CA ARG A 186 13.52 -0.39 -21.14
C ARG A 186 14.44 -0.14 -19.95
N ALA A 187 15.26 0.89 -20.10
CA ALA A 187 16.15 1.31 -19.04
C ALA A 187 15.34 1.75 -17.81
N PRO A 188 15.81 1.45 -16.59
CA PRO A 188 15.22 1.95 -15.36
C PRO A 188 14.99 3.48 -15.44
N GLY A 189 13.80 3.92 -15.04
CA GLY A 189 13.38 5.32 -15.06
C GLY A 189 12.73 5.80 -16.37
N THR A 190 12.60 4.94 -17.40
CA THR A 190 12.14 5.37 -18.74
C THR A 190 10.76 4.84 -19.17
N TYR A 191 10.05 4.13 -18.28
CA TYR A 191 8.76 3.52 -18.55
C TYR A 191 7.82 3.61 -17.34
N TRP A 192 6.52 3.88 -17.58
CA TRP A 192 5.44 3.97 -16.58
C TRP A 192 4.09 3.56 -17.18
#